data_AF-A0A355XWM7-F1
#
_entry.id   AF-A0A355XWM7-F1
#
_cell.length_a   1.000
_cell.length_b   1.000
_cell.length_c   1.000
_cell.angle_alpha   90.00
_cell.angle_beta   90.00
_cell.angle_gamma   90.00
#
_symmetry.space_group_name_H-M   'P 1'
#
loop_
_entity.id
_entity.type
_entity.pdbx_description
1 polymer ?
#
loop_
_entity_poly.entity_id
_entity_poly.type
_entity_poly.pdbx_seq_one_letter_code
_entity_poly.pdbx_strand_id
1 'polypeptide(L)'
;MAEVILFVAFMASLAGVTQTGWRMAAAVLALVSLAGYVVLRRLDVRNDTRIRHLEDLQTVYDREARAQRGDYEAFDAGTRYVNPHHAFSYDLDLFGPDSLYQRICRTVATGGSDALARHLCDLHPLSASPEDIDRLAADETFRMSFIARGARGKIDTEAIARSLEAVRHLPVASAFSSVWVRVLVWMDVVAFLTSVALAAMGKVSAMLPMWWGTLQFFAAYALCNGPLRRIGSALDQLHDQLRQLMEVVSLLSPTPVPSFQRLKRLLDDLDKRGNILGLLLTDAFYVSDVHAVRRFVLWRRQGADEVEAWLKRVVRKDVEVTVATLRHNHPQTVWPHWVPGSTLTYEAQGLWHPFLGGKAVRNDFRIDDRNFYIVTGANMAGKSTFLRAIGVNYVLAMTGMPVFAERLAVSRFKLFSSMRTTDDLSHGISYFNAELLR
;
A
#
# COMPACT_ATOMS: atom_id res chain seq x y z
N MET A 1 -20.07 14.96 23.15
CA MET A 1 -21.05 15.32 24.22
C MET A 1 -22.20 14.32 24.29
N ALA A 2 -22.97 14.08 23.21
CA ALA A 2 -24.11 13.15 23.22
C ALA A 2 -23.74 11.68 23.55
N GLU A 3 -22.60 11.17 23.06
CA GLU A 3 -22.11 9.81 23.40
C GLU A 3 -21.91 9.64 24.92
N VAL A 4 -21.26 10.62 25.53
CA VAL A 4 -20.96 10.63 26.96
C VAL A 4 -22.24 10.68 27.77
N ILE A 5 -23.22 11.49 27.36
CA ILE A 5 -24.53 11.58 28.02
C ILE A 5 -25.26 10.23 27.99
N LEU A 6 -25.30 9.56 26.83
CA LEU A 6 -25.95 8.25 26.68
C LEU A 6 -25.23 7.15 27.44
N PHE A 7 -23.90 7.18 27.49
CA PHE A 7 -23.10 6.24 28.27
C PHE A 7 -23.30 6.43 29.78
N VAL A 8 -23.30 7.69 30.26
CA VAL A 8 -23.57 8.00 31.66
C VAL A 8 -25.01 7.63 32.03
N ALA A 9 -25.99 7.90 31.15
CA ALA A 9 -27.38 7.49 31.34
C ALA A 9 -27.52 5.95 31.40
N PHE A 10 -26.77 5.22 30.57
CA PHE A 10 -26.70 3.75 30.64
C PHE A 10 -26.14 3.27 31.99
N MET A 11 -25.01 3.84 32.45
CA MET A 11 -24.41 3.46 33.74
C MET A 11 -25.32 3.78 34.93
N ALA A 12 -25.98 4.94 34.91
CA ALA A 12 -26.92 5.36 35.95
C ALA A 12 -28.18 4.48 35.99
N SER A 13 -28.73 4.12 34.83
CA SER A 13 -29.88 3.23 34.74
C SER A 13 -29.54 1.79 35.14
N LEU A 14 -28.35 1.30 34.81
CA LEU A 14 -27.85 -0.01 35.26
C LEU A 14 -27.70 -0.07 36.79
N ALA A 15 -27.17 0.99 37.40
CA ALA A 15 -27.11 1.10 38.87
C ALA A 15 -28.53 1.10 39.48
N GLY A 16 -29.47 1.83 38.87
CA GLY A 16 -30.88 1.87 39.28
C GLY A 16 -31.61 0.52 39.22
N VAL A 17 -31.23 -0.39 38.31
CA VAL A 17 -31.78 -1.76 38.25
C VAL A 17 -31.46 -2.54 39.53
N THR A 18 -30.30 -2.29 40.14
CA THR A 18 -29.85 -3.02 41.33
C THR A 18 -30.39 -2.45 42.64
N GLN A 19 -30.68 -1.15 42.69
CA GLN A 19 -31.00 -0.43 43.94
C GLN A 19 -32.49 -0.04 44.11
N THR A 20 -33.30 -0.09 43.05
CA THR A 20 -34.68 0.47 43.08
C THR A 20 -35.76 -0.58 42.81
N GLY A 21 -36.99 -0.34 43.31
CA GLY A 21 -38.17 -1.21 43.04
C GLY A 21 -38.66 -1.18 41.58
N TRP A 22 -38.15 -0.25 40.75
CA TRP A 22 -38.57 -0.01 39.36
C TRP A 22 -37.66 -0.72 38.36
N ARG A 23 -37.35 -1.99 38.63
CA ARG A 23 -36.34 -2.78 37.89
C ARG A 23 -36.59 -2.82 36.38
N MET A 24 -37.85 -2.99 35.96
CA MET A 24 -38.21 -3.08 34.54
C MET A 24 -38.00 -1.75 33.80
N ALA A 25 -38.43 -0.63 34.38
CA ALA A 25 -38.27 0.69 33.75
C ALA A 25 -36.78 1.09 33.64
N ALA A 26 -36.00 0.83 34.69
CA ALA A 26 -34.56 1.06 34.68
C ALA A 26 -33.83 0.18 33.65
N ALA A 27 -34.24 -1.09 33.50
CA ALA A 27 -33.67 -2.00 32.50
C ALA A 27 -34.01 -1.57 31.06
N VAL A 28 -35.24 -1.13 30.81
CA VAL A 28 -35.63 -0.58 29.50
C VAL A 28 -34.85 0.69 29.17
N LEU A 29 -34.71 1.61 30.13
CA LEU A 29 -33.92 2.83 29.94
C LEU A 29 -32.44 2.54 29.68
N ALA A 30 -31.86 1.54 30.37
CA ALA A 30 -30.50 1.09 30.12
C ALA A 30 -30.35 0.52 28.70
N LEU A 31 -31.28 -0.33 28.28
CA LEU A 31 -31.26 -0.91 26.92
C LEU A 31 -31.37 0.19 25.84
N VAL A 32 -32.29 1.14 26.02
CA VAL A 32 -32.48 2.27 25.09
C VAL A 32 -31.26 3.18 25.05
N SER A 33 -30.68 3.49 26.21
CA SER A 33 -29.47 4.32 26.30
C SER A 33 -28.27 3.64 25.65
N LEU A 34 -28.11 2.32 25.85
CA LEU A 34 -27.07 1.52 25.22
C LEU A 34 -27.26 1.44 23.70
N ALA A 35 -28.49 1.19 23.23
CA ALA A 35 -28.81 1.17 21.80
C ALA A 35 -28.53 2.53 21.16
N GLY A 36 -28.97 3.62 21.82
CA GLY A 36 -28.69 4.99 21.40
C GLY A 36 -27.19 5.28 21.33
N TYR A 37 -26.42 4.91 22.36
CA TYR A 37 -24.97 5.05 22.39
C TYR A 37 -24.31 4.30 21.23
N VAL A 38 -24.67 3.02 21.00
CA VAL A 38 -24.10 2.21 19.92
C VAL A 38 -24.42 2.78 18.55
N VAL A 39 -25.65 3.27 18.33
CA VAL A 39 -26.03 3.90 17.06
C VAL A 39 -25.26 5.20 16.86
N LEU A 40 -25.21 6.08 17.87
CA LEU A 40 -24.52 7.36 17.77
C LEU A 40 -23.02 7.16 17.55
N ARG A 41 -22.41 6.20 18.24
CA ARG A 41 -21.00 5.81 18.05
C ARG A 41 -20.72 5.30 16.64
N ARG A 42 -21.63 4.53 16.05
CA ARG A 42 -21.50 4.08 14.67
C ARG A 42 -21.62 5.23 13.67
N LEU A 43 -22.49 6.20 13.93
CA LEU A 43 -22.64 7.39 13.10
C LEU A 43 -21.41 8.30 13.20
N ASP A 44 -20.88 8.50 14.41
CA ASP A 44 -19.68 9.27 14.68
C ASP A 44 -18.47 8.70 13.92
N VAL A 45 -18.19 7.40 14.09
CA VAL A 45 -17.10 6.71 13.37
C VAL A 45 -17.25 6.79 11.85
N ARG A 46 -18.48 6.71 11.33
CA ARG A 46 -18.76 6.86 9.89
C ARG A 46 -18.49 8.29 9.41
N ASN A 47 -18.92 9.29 10.17
CA ASN A 47 -18.70 10.69 9.86
C ASN A 47 -17.21 11.02 9.89
N ASP A 48 -16.50 10.58 10.93
CA ASP A 48 -15.05 10.69 11.06
C ASP A 48 -14.30 10.12 9.85
N THR A 49 -14.68 8.91 9.44
CA THR A 49 -14.07 8.25 8.27
C THR A 49 -14.35 9.04 6.99
N ARG A 50 -15.57 9.57 6.84
CA ARG A 50 -15.96 10.38 5.69
C ARG A 50 -15.22 11.72 5.65
N ILE A 51 -15.09 12.41 6.78
CA ILE A 51 -14.36 13.67 6.90
C ILE A 51 -12.91 13.45 6.49
N ARG A 52 -12.24 12.45 7.06
CA ARG A 52 -10.84 12.13 6.72
C ARG A 52 -10.66 11.84 5.23
N HIS A 53 -11.56 11.06 4.64
CA HIS A 53 -11.51 10.78 3.20
C HIS A 53 -11.67 12.03 2.34
N LEU A 54 -12.57 12.95 2.72
CA LEU A 54 -12.77 14.21 2.01
C LEU A 54 -11.57 15.16 2.15
N GLU A 55 -10.95 15.22 3.34
CA GLU A 55 -9.70 15.96 3.56
C GLU A 55 -8.55 15.42 2.71
N ASP A 56 -8.45 14.09 2.60
CA ASP A 56 -7.42 13.44 1.79
C ASP A 56 -7.63 13.73 0.30
N LEU A 57 -8.87 13.65 -0.18
CA LEU A 57 -9.24 14.05 -1.54
C LEU A 57 -8.90 15.52 -1.80
N GLN A 58 -9.32 16.42 -0.91
CA GLN A 58 -9.01 17.84 -1.02
C GLN A 58 -7.51 18.08 -1.15
N THR A 59 -6.71 17.43 -0.30
CA THR A 59 -5.25 17.50 -0.34
C THR A 59 -4.69 17.06 -1.69
N VAL A 60 -5.20 15.96 -2.26
CA VAL A 60 -4.74 15.47 -3.57
C VAL A 60 -5.14 16.41 -4.69
N TYR A 61 -6.38 16.90 -4.72
CA TYR A 61 -6.81 17.89 -5.71
C TYR A 61 -5.97 19.19 -5.64
N ASP A 62 -5.66 19.66 -4.44
CA ASP A 62 -4.80 20.85 -4.25
C ASP A 62 -3.36 20.61 -4.73
N ARG A 63 -2.83 19.40 -4.58
CA ARG A 63 -1.51 19.02 -5.13
C ARG A 63 -1.54 18.98 -6.66
N GLU A 64 -2.57 18.39 -7.27
CA GLU A 64 -2.71 18.33 -8.73
C GLU A 64 -2.96 19.72 -9.34
N ALA A 65 -3.76 20.57 -8.70
CA ALA A 65 -3.96 21.95 -9.13
C ALA A 65 -2.66 22.78 -9.10
N ARG A 66 -1.77 22.53 -8.12
CA ARG A 66 -0.41 23.11 -8.10
C ARG A 66 0.47 22.56 -9.22
N ALA A 67 0.41 21.25 -9.46
CA ALA A 67 1.14 20.59 -10.55
C ALA A 67 0.81 21.20 -11.91
N GLN A 68 -0.47 21.51 -12.16
CA GLN A 68 -0.91 22.16 -13.41
C GLN A 68 -0.33 23.58 -13.58
N ARG A 69 0.02 24.26 -12.48
CA ARG A 69 0.72 25.55 -12.50
C ARG A 69 2.24 25.40 -12.59
N GLY A 70 2.76 24.18 -12.66
CA GLY A 70 4.18 23.87 -12.75
C GLY A 70 4.88 23.69 -11.40
N ASP A 71 4.15 23.70 -10.29
CA ASP A 71 4.68 23.42 -8.95
C ASP A 71 4.52 21.93 -8.61
N TYR A 72 5.64 21.22 -8.58
CA TYR A 72 5.70 19.79 -8.28
C TYR A 72 6.33 19.47 -6.91
N GLU A 73 6.52 20.47 -6.04
CA GLU A 73 7.23 20.29 -4.76
C GLU A 73 6.57 19.22 -3.87
N ALA A 74 5.25 19.09 -3.97
CA ALA A 74 4.49 18.09 -3.21
C ALA A 74 4.69 16.63 -3.67
N PHE A 75 5.37 16.39 -4.79
CA PHE A 75 5.59 15.05 -5.35
C PHE A 75 7.02 14.56 -5.13
N ASP A 76 7.17 13.24 -5.04
CA ASP A 76 8.45 12.57 -4.83
C ASP A 76 9.38 12.77 -6.03
N ALA A 77 10.51 13.44 -5.80
CA ALA A 77 11.53 13.72 -6.80
C ALA A 77 12.31 12.47 -7.26
N GLY A 78 12.24 11.37 -6.51
CA GLY A 78 12.99 10.17 -6.84
C GLY A 78 14.51 10.36 -6.71
N THR A 79 14.97 11.29 -5.88
CA THR A 79 16.40 11.61 -5.67
C THR A 79 17.24 10.38 -5.35
N ARG A 80 16.66 9.40 -4.65
CA ARG A 80 17.28 8.10 -4.33
C ARG A 80 17.63 7.23 -5.54
N TYR A 81 17.07 7.51 -6.72
CA TYR A 81 17.34 6.77 -7.97
C TYR A 81 18.32 7.51 -8.89
N VAL A 82 18.81 8.68 -8.50
CA VAL A 82 19.80 9.44 -9.29
C VAL A 82 21.08 8.63 -9.37
N ASN A 83 21.50 8.31 -10.60
CA ASN A 83 22.73 7.59 -10.87
C ASN A 83 23.50 8.26 -12.02
N PRO A 84 24.57 9.02 -11.73
CA PRO A 84 25.41 9.66 -12.74
C PRO A 84 26.08 8.67 -13.71
N HIS A 85 26.22 7.39 -13.37
CA HIS A 85 26.84 6.38 -14.23
C HIS A 85 25.84 5.59 -15.08
N HIS A 86 24.53 5.88 -14.97
CA HIS A 86 23.55 5.25 -15.85
C HIS A 86 23.71 5.74 -17.28
N ALA A 87 23.52 4.85 -18.26
CA ALA A 87 23.72 5.12 -19.69
C ALA A 87 22.93 6.32 -20.26
N PHE A 88 21.90 6.79 -19.56
CA PHE A 88 21.05 7.90 -20.03
C PHE A 88 20.25 8.64 -18.95
N SER A 89 20.01 8.07 -17.77
CA SER A 89 18.98 8.58 -16.86
C SER A 89 19.34 9.95 -16.26
N TYR A 90 20.63 10.18 -16.02
CA TYR A 90 21.15 11.43 -15.48
C TYR A 90 21.10 12.59 -16.49
N ASP A 91 21.47 12.31 -17.74
CA ASP A 91 21.49 13.29 -18.83
C ASP A 91 20.07 13.70 -19.28
N LEU A 92 19.13 12.76 -19.20
CA LEU A 92 17.73 12.97 -19.58
C LEU A 92 16.86 13.53 -18.43
N ASP A 93 17.45 13.87 -17.28
CA ASP A 93 16.72 14.40 -16.12
C ASP A 93 15.55 13.49 -15.71
N LEU A 94 15.80 12.18 -15.63
CA LEU A 94 14.74 11.25 -15.22
C LEU A 94 14.43 11.37 -13.73
N PHE A 95 15.43 11.59 -12.87
CA PHE A 95 15.29 11.63 -11.41
C PHE A 95 15.89 12.90 -10.79
N GLY A 96 15.40 13.27 -9.60
CA GLY A 96 15.79 14.47 -8.88
C GLY A 96 14.75 15.58 -8.94
N PRO A 97 15.02 16.75 -8.34
CA PRO A 97 14.14 17.91 -8.43
C PRO A 97 13.90 18.32 -9.89
N ASP A 98 12.66 18.70 -10.20
CA ASP A 98 12.15 19.10 -11.52
C ASP A 98 12.23 18.04 -12.62
N SER A 99 12.52 16.79 -12.26
CA SER A 99 12.73 15.67 -13.18
C SER A 99 11.42 15.13 -13.80
N LEU A 100 11.57 14.24 -14.79
CA LEU A 100 10.43 13.50 -15.36
C LEU A 100 9.71 12.72 -14.26
N TYR A 101 10.45 11.97 -13.43
CA TYR A 101 9.89 11.18 -12.33
C TYR A 101 9.03 12.04 -11.39
N GLN A 102 9.53 13.19 -10.95
CA GLN A 102 8.76 14.07 -10.06
C GLN A 102 7.45 14.54 -10.70
N ARG A 103 7.51 14.87 -11.99
CA ARG A 103 6.36 15.34 -12.76
C ARG A 103 5.32 14.26 -13.02
N ILE A 104 5.70 12.99 -12.99
CA ILE A 104 4.80 11.86 -13.27
C ILE A 104 4.35 11.10 -12.01
N CYS A 105 5.12 11.04 -10.92
CA CYS A 105 4.92 10.13 -9.79
C CYS A 105 3.74 10.49 -8.86
N ARG A 106 2.67 9.66 -8.88
CA ARG A 106 1.46 9.78 -8.00
C ARG A 106 1.28 8.57 -7.09
N THR A 107 2.39 7.90 -6.80
CA THR A 107 2.37 6.59 -6.15
C THR A 107 1.96 6.69 -4.68
N VAL A 108 1.15 5.73 -4.23
CA VAL A 108 0.70 5.61 -2.83
C VAL A 108 1.56 4.63 -2.03
N ALA A 109 2.40 3.84 -2.69
CA ALA A 109 3.29 2.87 -2.07
C ALA A 109 4.76 3.07 -2.47
N THR A 110 5.69 2.78 -1.55
CA THR A 110 7.13 2.86 -1.83
C THR A 110 7.52 1.89 -2.96
N GLY A 111 6.99 0.67 -2.95
CA GLY A 111 7.22 -0.31 -4.02
C GLY A 111 6.66 0.11 -5.38
N GLY A 112 5.57 0.89 -5.42
CA GLY A 112 5.07 1.52 -6.65
C GLY A 112 6.04 2.59 -7.15
N SER A 113 6.61 3.36 -6.22
CA SER A 113 7.65 4.35 -6.50
C SER A 113 8.89 3.70 -7.12
N ASP A 114 9.34 2.58 -6.54
CA ASP A 114 10.49 1.79 -7.02
C ASP A 114 10.20 1.12 -8.35
N ALA A 115 8.99 0.60 -8.54
CA ALA A 115 8.58 -0.02 -9.79
C ALA A 115 8.57 1.00 -10.94
N LEU A 116 8.02 2.19 -10.71
CA LEU A 116 8.04 3.27 -11.69
C LEU A 116 9.47 3.66 -12.08
N ALA A 117 10.38 3.79 -11.11
CA ALA A 117 11.78 4.10 -11.39
C ALA A 117 12.46 2.99 -12.21
N ARG A 118 12.23 1.72 -11.86
CA ARG A 118 12.74 0.57 -12.63
C ARG A 118 12.24 0.55 -14.06
N HIS A 119 10.95 0.84 -14.29
CA HIS A 119 10.43 0.96 -15.65
C HIS A 119 11.22 2.00 -16.46
N LEU A 120 11.44 3.20 -15.92
CA LEU A 120 12.18 4.28 -16.59
C LEU A 120 13.66 3.96 -16.86
N CYS A 121 14.35 3.27 -15.95
CA CYS A 121 15.75 2.89 -16.13
C CYS A 121 15.93 1.69 -17.06
N ASP A 122 15.15 0.63 -16.85
CA ASP A 122 15.35 -0.65 -17.53
C ASP A 122 14.65 -0.70 -18.90
N LEU A 123 13.84 0.31 -19.22
CA LEU A 123 13.01 0.38 -20.43
C LEU A 123 12.08 -0.84 -20.56
N HIS A 124 11.55 -1.28 -19.42
CA HIS A 124 10.58 -2.37 -19.36
C HIS A 124 9.17 -1.81 -19.58
N PRO A 125 8.39 -2.35 -20.53
CA PRO A 125 7.03 -1.88 -20.76
C PRO A 125 6.11 -2.25 -19.60
N LEU A 126 5.09 -1.43 -19.38
CA LEU A 126 3.98 -1.74 -18.48
C LEU A 126 3.22 -2.97 -18.97
N SER A 127 2.65 -3.74 -18.03
CA SER A 127 1.81 -4.89 -18.38
C SER A 127 0.39 -4.50 -18.82
N ALA A 128 -0.06 -3.28 -18.50
CA ALA A 128 -1.38 -2.80 -18.85
C ALA A 128 -1.42 -2.32 -20.31
N SER A 129 -2.54 -2.55 -20.99
CA SER A 129 -2.73 -2.05 -22.35
C SER A 129 -3.01 -0.53 -22.34
N PRO A 130 -2.72 0.18 -23.44
CA PRO A 130 -3.12 1.57 -23.64
C PRO A 130 -4.60 1.83 -23.33
N GLU A 131 -5.48 0.92 -23.76
CA GLU A 131 -6.92 1.01 -23.57
C GLU A 131 -7.33 0.93 -22.09
N ASP A 132 -6.67 0.06 -21.32
CA ASP A 132 -6.92 -0.05 -19.88
C ASP A 132 -6.48 1.22 -19.14
N ILE A 133 -5.35 1.81 -19.55
CA ILE A 133 -4.87 3.07 -19.01
C ILE A 133 -5.80 4.23 -19.40
N ASP A 134 -6.29 4.30 -20.64
CA ASP A 134 -7.23 5.34 -21.07
C ASP A 134 -8.57 5.24 -20.32
N ARG A 135 -9.10 4.04 -20.09
CA ARG A 135 -10.29 3.84 -19.23
C ARG A 135 -10.04 4.34 -17.81
N LEU A 136 -8.88 4.01 -17.25
CA LEU A 136 -8.48 4.47 -15.91
C LEU A 136 -8.27 6.00 -15.87
N ALA A 137 -7.75 6.59 -16.94
CA ALA A 137 -7.57 8.03 -17.09
C ALA A 137 -8.91 8.78 -17.21
N ALA A 138 -9.96 8.12 -17.69
CA ALA A 138 -11.32 8.67 -17.71
C ALA A 138 -12.01 8.59 -16.33
N ASP A 139 -11.69 7.58 -15.52
CA ASP A 139 -12.28 7.40 -14.18
C ASP A 139 -11.60 8.26 -13.11
N GLU A 140 -11.96 9.55 -13.07
CA GLU A 140 -11.46 10.50 -12.07
C GLU A 140 -11.75 10.06 -10.64
N THR A 141 -12.97 9.57 -10.39
CA THR A 141 -13.41 9.21 -9.02
C THR A 141 -12.52 8.11 -8.45
N PHE A 142 -12.24 7.07 -9.24
CA PHE A 142 -11.36 5.99 -8.82
C PHE A 142 -9.92 6.48 -8.62
N ARG A 143 -9.33 7.20 -9.60
CA ARG A 143 -7.93 7.65 -9.50
C ARG A 143 -7.69 8.51 -8.27
N MET A 144 -8.54 9.52 -8.07
CA MET A 144 -8.37 10.45 -6.95
C MET A 144 -8.62 9.76 -5.62
N SER A 145 -9.60 8.86 -5.54
CA SER A 145 -9.83 8.02 -4.36
C SER A 145 -8.67 7.09 -4.05
N PHE A 146 -8.00 6.56 -5.09
CA PHE A 146 -6.82 5.72 -4.95
C PHE A 146 -5.63 6.54 -4.43
N ILE A 147 -5.29 7.64 -5.11
CA ILE A 147 -4.17 8.53 -4.74
C ILE A 147 -4.37 9.10 -3.32
N ALA A 148 -5.61 9.41 -2.93
CA ALA A 148 -5.95 9.90 -1.58
C ALA A 148 -5.54 8.93 -0.47
N ARG A 149 -5.48 7.61 -0.72
CA ARG A 149 -4.99 6.64 0.28
C ARG A 149 -3.52 6.82 0.64
N GLY A 150 -2.74 7.47 -0.23
CA GLY A 150 -1.34 7.84 0.02
C GLY A 150 -1.15 9.29 0.49
N ALA A 151 -2.22 10.08 0.68
CA ALA A 151 -2.12 11.51 0.96
C ALA A 151 -1.39 11.82 2.28
N ARG A 152 -1.61 10.98 3.30
CA ARG A 152 -1.04 11.10 4.66
C ARG A 152 0.27 10.33 4.85
N GLY A 153 0.79 9.69 3.80
CA GLY A 153 2.01 8.89 3.85
C GLY A 153 1.94 7.71 2.88
N LYS A 154 3.09 7.33 2.33
CA LYS A 154 3.18 6.16 1.45
C LYS A 154 3.17 4.87 2.28
N ILE A 155 2.53 3.84 1.75
CA ILE A 155 2.61 2.47 2.28
C ILE A 155 4.03 1.97 2.07
N ASP A 156 4.72 1.63 3.16
CA ASP A 156 6.06 1.05 3.11
C ASP A 156 5.97 -0.45 2.77
N THR A 157 6.06 -0.75 1.48
CA THR A 157 6.00 -2.12 0.98
C THR A 157 7.17 -2.97 1.44
N GLU A 158 8.34 -2.36 1.68
CA GLU A 158 9.53 -3.08 2.13
C GLU A 158 9.38 -3.47 3.60
N ALA A 159 8.88 -2.57 4.45
CA ALA A 159 8.55 -2.89 5.83
C ALA A 159 7.50 -4.01 5.93
N ILE A 160 6.46 -3.99 5.08
CA ILE A 160 5.47 -5.07 5.01
C ILE A 160 6.15 -6.39 4.60
N ALA A 161 6.97 -6.38 3.54
CA ALA A 161 7.66 -7.58 3.07
C ALA A 161 8.59 -8.17 4.14
N ARG A 162 9.39 -7.34 4.82
CA ARG A 162 10.26 -7.76 5.94
C ARG A 162 9.46 -8.36 7.09
N SER A 163 8.33 -7.74 7.44
CA SER A 163 7.46 -8.21 8.52
C SER A 163 6.77 -9.53 8.17
N LEU A 164 6.31 -9.70 6.92
CA LEU A 164 5.76 -10.96 6.43
C LEU A 164 6.80 -12.09 6.44
N GLU A 165 8.05 -11.77 6.07
CA GLU A 165 9.14 -12.73 6.10
C GLU A 165 9.49 -13.14 7.54
N ALA A 166 9.55 -12.19 8.48
CA ALA A 166 9.72 -12.49 9.90
C ALA A 166 8.60 -13.42 10.41
N VAL A 167 7.35 -13.13 10.04
CA VAL A 167 6.17 -13.94 10.38
C VAL A 167 6.25 -15.38 9.83
N ARG A 168 6.80 -15.56 8.61
CA ARG A 168 7.01 -16.89 7.99
C ARG A 168 7.98 -17.74 8.81
N HIS A 169 9.07 -17.14 9.29
CA HIS A 169 10.14 -17.84 10.03
C HIS A 169 9.94 -17.89 11.55
N LEU A 170 8.80 -17.41 12.07
CA LEU A 170 8.56 -17.45 13.51
C LEU A 170 8.59 -18.89 14.07
N PRO A 171 9.38 -19.16 15.12
CA PRO A 171 9.50 -20.48 15.73
C PRO A 171 8.24 -20.79 16.55
N VAL A 172 7.21 -21.29 15.88
CA VAL A 172 5.95 -21.74 16.46
C VAL A 172 5.78 -23.23 16.17
N ALA A 173 5.55 -24.03 17.21
CA ALA A 173 5.46 -25.48 17.10
C ALA A 173 4.39 -25.89 16.08
N SER A 174 4.78 -26.72 15.11
CA SER A 174 3.87 -27.22 14.06
C SER A 174 2.72 -28.06 14.63
N ALA A 175 2.89 -28.61 15.84
CA ALA A 175 1.88 -29.35 16.59
C ALA A 175 0.55 -28.59 16.72
N PHE A 176 0.57 -27.26 16.92
CA PHE A 176 -0.65 -26.44 17.01
C PHE A 176 -1.54 -26.49 15.76
N SER A 177 -0.97 -26.83 14.58
CA SER A 177 -1.75 -26.98 13.35
C SER A 177 -2.57 -28.28 13.30
N SER A 178 -2.21 -29.28 14.11
CA SER A 178 -2.80 -30.62 14.09
C SER A 178 -4.31 -30.59 14.38
N VAL A 179 -5.04 -31.51 13.75
CA VAL A 179 -6.46 -31.75 14.04
C VAL A 179 -6.64 -32.27 15.47
N TRP A 180 -5.68 -33.06 15.97
CA TRP A 180 -5.74 -33.61 17.32
C TRP A 180 -5.67 -32.55 18.41
N VAL A 181 -4.86 -31.51 18.23
CA VAL A 181 -4.84 -30.37 19.17
C VAL A 181 -6.22 -29.70 19.23
N ARG A 182 -6.90 -29.55 18.08
CA ARG A 182 -8.28 -29.02 18.07
C ARG A 182 -9.25 -29.93 18.81
N VAL A 183 -9.16 -31.25 18.60
CA VAL A 183 -10.04 -32.22 19.27
C VAL A 183 -9.81 -32.22 20.78
N LEU A 184 -8.55 -32.24 21.23
CA LEU A 184 -8.20 -32.22 22.64
C LEU A 184 -8.65 -30.93 23.33
N VAL A 185 -8.45 -29.77 22.72
CA VAL A 185 -8.91 -28.49 23.29
C VAL A 185 -10.43 -28.44 23.41
N TRP A 186 -11.17 -28.89 22.39
CA TRP A 186 -12.63 -28.93 22.48
C TRP A 186 -13.14 -29.96 23.48
N MET A 187 -12.45 -31.11 23.61
CA MET A 187 -12.75 -32.10 24.62
C MET A 187 -12.55 -31.54 26.03
N ASP A 188 -11.45 -30.81 26.26
CA ASP A 188 -11.17 -30.12 27.52
C ASP A 188 -12.22 -29.06 27.86
N VAL A 189 -12.56 -28.18 26.89
CA VAL A 189 -13.60 -27.15 27.07
C VAL A 189 -14.97 -27.78 27.39
N VAL A 190 -15.36 -28.85 26.67
CA VAL A 190 -16.63 -29.53 26.93
C VAL A 190 -16.63 -30.23 28.29
N ALA A 191 -15.52 -30.89 28.67
CA ALA A 191 -15.38 -31.52 29.98
C ALA A 191 -15.45 -30.49 31.11
N PHE A 192 -14.75 -29.36 30.96
CA PHE A 192 -14.79 -28.24 31.90
C PHE A 192 -16.20 -27.68 32.05
N LEU A 193 -16.89 -27.34 30.95
CA LEU A 193 -18.25 -26.81 31.00
C LEU A 193 -19.25 -27.83 31.60
N THR A 194 -19.07 -29.12 31.32
CA THR A 194 -19.87 -30.18 31.94
C THR A 194 -19.65 -30.23 33.44
N SER A 195 -18.40 -30.07 33.90
CA SER A 195 -18.07 -30.04 35.33
C SER A 195 -18.69 -28.83 36.04
N VAL A 196 -18.73 -27.67 35.39
CA VAL A 196 -19.41 -26.46 35.88
C VAL A 196 -20.91 -26.69 36.01
N ALA A 197 -21.54 -27.30 34.99
CA ALA A 197 -22.96 -27.63 35.02
C ALA A 197 -23.30 -28.64 36.13
N LEU A 198 -22.50 -29.69 36.30
CA LEU A 198 -22.69 -30.69 37.36
C LEU A 198 -22.51 -30.10 38.75
N ALA A 199 -21.57 -29.16 38.93
CA ALA A 199 -21.41 -28.43 40.18
C ALA A 199 -22.61 -27.52 40.47
N ALA A 200 -23.14 -26.83 39.46
CA ALA A 200 -24.34 -26.00 39.58
C ALA A 200 -25.60 -26.83 39.93
N MET A 201 -25.67 -28.08 39.46
CA MET A 201 -26.73 -29.03 39.83
C MET A 201 -26.50 -29.70 41.19
N GLY A 202 -25.43 -29.36 41.92
CA GLY A 202 -25.08 -29.93 43.23
C GLY A 202 -24.58 -31.39 43.18
N LYS A 203 -24.29 -31.94 42.00
CA LYS A 203 -23.84 -33.33 41.83
C LYS A 203 -22.33 -33.51 42.08
N VAL A 204 -21.56 -32.43 41.98
CA VAL A 204 -20.10 -32.42 42.15
C VAL A 204 -19.70 -31.19 42.99
N SER A 205 -18.60 -31.30 43.74
CA SER A 205 -18.05 -30.16 44.49
C SER A 205 -17.64 -29.01 43.57
N ALA A 206 -17.96 -27.77 43.97
CA ALA A 206 -17.55 -26.55 43.27
C ALA A 206 -16.02 -26.37 43.20
N MET A 207 -15.26 -27.07 44.05
CA MET A 207 -13.79 -27.08 44.01
C MET A 207 -13.24 -27.68 42.71
N LEU A 208 -13.94 -28.64 42.11
CA LEU A 208 -13.47 -29.33 40.91
C LEU A 208 -13.37 -28.40 39.69
N PRO A 209 -14.44 -27.70 39.24
CA PRO A 209 -14.31 -26.72 38.15
C PRO A 209 -13.38 -25.56 38.52
N MET A 210 -13.30 -25.15 39.79
CA MET A 210 -12.41 -24.06 40.21
C MET A 210 -10.92 -24.40 39.99
N TRP A 211 -10.48 -25.57 40.45
CA TRP A 211 -9.10 -26.01 40.24
C TRP A 211 -8.83 -26.37 38.78
N TRP A 212 -9.80 -26.96 38.08
CA TRP A 212 -9.68 -27.25 36.65
C TRP A 212 -9.43 -25.97 35.85
N GLY A 213 -10.28 -24.95 36.01
CA GLY A 213 -10.15 -23.68 35.29
C GLY A 213 -8.83 -22.97 35.62
N THR A 214 -8.37 -23.05 36.88
CA THR A 214 -7.07 -22.50 37.30
C THR A 214 -5.91 -23.21 36.61
N LEU A 215 -5.90 -24.55 36.62
CA LEU A 215 -4.86 -25.35 35.96
C LEU A 215 -4.86 -25.14 34.45
N GLN A 216 -6.05 -25.11 33.84
CA GLN A 216 -6.24 -24.87 32.41
C GLN A 216 -5.70 -23.50 32.00
N PHE A 217 -5.99 -22.45 32.78
CA PHE A 217 -5.44 -21.11 32.57
C PHE A 217 -3.91 -21.11 32.60
N PHE A 218 -3.30 -21.63 33.67
CA PHE A 218 -1.84 -21.63 33.80
C PHE A 218 -1.16 -22.49 32.72
N ALA A 219 -1.76 -23.62 32.34
CA ALA A 219 -1.25 -24.46 31.26
C ALA A 219 -1.30 -23.74 29.91
N ALA A 220 -2.44 -23.12 29.57
CA ALA A 220 -2.60 -22.34 28.34
C ALA A 220 -1.61 -21.16 28.30
N TYR A 221 -1.51 -20.40 29.39
CA TYR A 221 -0.59 -19.28 29.51
C TYR A 221 0.87 -19.72 29.37
N ALA A 222 1.30 -20.76 30.09
CA ALA A 222 2.69 -21.25 30.02
C ALA A 222 3.06 -21.73 28.61
N LEU A 223 2.14 -22.42 27.93
CA LEU A 223 2.37 -22.96 26.59
C LEU A 223 2.37 -21.87 25.50
N CYS A 224 1.51 -20.86 25.63
CA CYS A 224 1.22 -19.91 24.55
C CYS A 224 1.79 -18.51 24.74
N ASN A 225 2.13 -18.08 25.97
CA ASN A 225 2.55 -16.69 26.21
C ASN A 225 3.85 -16.33 25.46
N GLY A 226 4.82 -17.24 25.38
CA GLY A 226 6.04 -17.06 24.61
C GLY A 226 5.78 -16.88 23.10
N PRO A 227 5.13 -17.86 22.44
CA PRO A 227 4.71 -17.74 21.05
C PRO A 227 3.86 -16.48 20.75
N LEU A 228 2.86 -16.18 21.59
CA LEU A 228 1.96 -15.04 21.38
C LEU A 228 2.66 -13.69 21.51
N ARG A 229 3.63 -13.54 22.43
CA ARG A 229 4.46 -12.33 22.51
C ARG A 229 5.26 -12.09 21.23
N ARG A 230 5.86 -13.14 20.66
CA ARG A 230 6.61 -13.05 19.40
C ARG A 230 5.70 -12.74 18.20
N ILE A 231 4.52 -13.35 18.16
CA ILE A 231 3.50 -13.08 17.15
C ILE A 231 3.04 -11.62 17.26
N GLY A 232 2.70 -11.16 18.46
CA GLY A 232 2.32 -9.77 18.75
C GLY A 232 3.37 -8.80 18.22
N SER A 233 4.63 -8.93 18.65
CA SER A 233 5.69 -8.03 18.19
C SER A 233 5.89 -8.00 16.66
N ALA A 234 5.71 -9.14 15.98
CA ALA A 234 5.85 -9.22 14.53
C ALA A 234 4.64 -8.62 13.79
N LEU A 235 3.44 -8.77 14.36
CA LEU A 235 2.21 -8.24 13.80
C LEU A 235 1.99 -6.76 14.13
N ASP A 236 2.49 -6.26 15.26
CA ASP A 236 2.41 -4.85 15.66
C ASP A 236 3.16 -3.96 14.66
N GLN A 237 4.36 -4.37 14.24
CA GLN A 237 5.13 -3.68 13.19
C GLN A 237 4.38 -3.63 11.85
N LEU A 238 3.51 -4.62 11.60
CA LEU A 238 2.72 -4.74 10.40
C LEU A 238 1.36 -4.01 10.52
N HIS A 239 0.86 -3.77 11.73
CA HIS A 239 -0.48 -3.22 12.00
C HIS A 239 -0.73 -1.90 11.27
N ASP A 240 0.17 -0.94 11.43
CA ASP A 240 -0.02 0.42 10.91
C ASP A 240 -0.06 0.44 9.37
N GLN A 241 0.84 -0.32 8.75
CA GLN A 241 0.94 -0.42 7.29
C GLN A 241 -0.19 -1.28 6.70
N LEU A 242 -0.62 -2.33 7.41
CA LEU A 242 -1.70 -3.20 6.97
C LEU A 242 -3.03 -2.44 6.85
N ARG A 243 -3.32 -1.53 7.78
CA ARG A 243 -4.57 -0.76 7.73
C ARG A 243 -4.68 0.02 6.43
N GLN A 244 -3.62 0.73 6.04
CA GLN A 244 -3.57 1.47 4.78
C GLN A 244 -3.62 0.54 3.56
N LEU A 245 -2.91 -0.60 3.61
CA LEU A 245 -2.96 -1.59 2.54
C LEU A 245 -4.37 -2.17 2.35
N MET A 246 -5.08 -2.49 3.43
CA MET A 246 -6.45 -3.00 3.38
C MET A 246 -7.42 -1.99 2.77
N GLU A 247 -7.22 -0.71 3.07
CA GLU A 247 -7.97 0.38 2.47
C GLU A 247 -7.80 0.43 0.95
N VAL A 248 -6.56 0.36 0.46
CA VAL A 248 -6.28 0.28 -0.98
C VAL A 248 -6.86 -1.00 -1.60
N VAL A 249 -6.67 -2.15 -0.96
CA VAL A 249 -7.20 -3.44 -1.44
C VAL A 249 -8.73 -3.41 -1.56
N SER A 250 -9.43 -2.73 -0.65
CA SER A 250 -10.88 -2.59 -0.73
C SER A 250 -11.38 -1.71 -1.87
N LEU A 251 -10.53 -0.84 -2.43
CA LEU A 251 -10.82 -0.14 -3.69
C LEU A 251 -10.60 -1.04 -4.90
N LEU A 252 -9.64 -1.97 -4.83
CA LEU A 252 -9.28 -2.85 -5.96
C LEU A 252 -10.14 -4.10 -6.07
N SER A 253 -10.75 -4.54 -4.96
CA SER A 253 -11.58 -5.72 -4.90
C SER A 253 -12.94 -5.39 -4.28
N PRO A 254 -14.06 -5.64 -4.98
CA PRO A 254 -15.38 -5.45 -4.41
C PRO A 254 -15.67 -6.46 -3.29
N THR A 255 -14.99 -7.62 -3.31
CA THR A 255 -15.12 -8.65 -2.28
C THR A 255 -13.98 -8.55 -1.26
N PRO A 256 -14.29 -8.67 0.04
CA PRO A 256 -13.25 -8.70 1.06
C PRO A 256 -12.33 -9.92 0.90
N VAL A 257 -11.02 -9.68 0.97
CA VAL A 257 -10.02 -10.73 0.83
C VAL A 257 -9.91 -11.54 2.14
N PRO A 258 -10.11 -12.87 2.10
CA PRO A 258 -10.16 -13.70 3.32
C PRO A 258 -8.91 -13.60 4.20
N SER A 259 -7.72 -13.55 3.60
CA SER A 259 -6.47 -13.50 4.37
C SER A 259 -6.26 -12.19 5.12
N PHE A 260 -6.69 -11.06 4.56
CA PHE A 260 -6.68 -9.78 5.27
C PHE A 260 -7.69 -9.76 6.41
N GLN A 261 -8.90 -10.31 6.21
CA GLN A 261 -9.90 -10.42 7.28
C GLN A 261 -9.42 -11.30 8.44
N ARG A 262 -8.82 -12.46 8.13
CA ARG A 262 -8.26 -13.36 9.14
C ARG A 262 -7.12 -12.70 9.90
N LEU A 263 -6.24 -11.98 9.21
CA LEU A 263 -5.14 -11.25 9.82
C LEU A 263 -5.64 -10.12 10.73
N LYS A 264 -6.61 -9.33 10.28
CA LYS A 264 -7.24 -8.30 11.10
C LYS A 264 -7.85 -8.89 12.38
N ARG A 265 -8.57 -10.02 12.28
CA ARG A 265 -9.12 -10.70 13.46
C ARG A 265 -8.04 -11.18 14.41
N LEU A 266 -6.92 -11.71 13.90
CA LEU A 266 -5.79 -12.11 14.73
C LEU A 266 -5.21 -10.93 15.50
N LEU A 267 -5.10 -9.78 14.85
CA LEU A 267 -4.61 -8.54 15.42
C LEU A 267 -5.57 -7.99 16.50
N ASP A 268 -6.86 -7.91 16.18
CA ASP A 268 -7.91 -7.51 17.12
C ASP A 268 -7.96 -8.44 18.36
N ASP A 269 -7.68 -9.73 18.18
CA ASP A 269 -7.64 -10.71 19.28
C ASP A 269 -6.39 -10.54 20.16
N LEU A 270 -5.24 -10.20 19.57
CA LEU A 270 -4.01 -9.91 20.30
C LEU A 270 -4.13 -8.60 21.09
N ASP A 271 -4.74 -7.56 20.52
CA ASP A 271 -4.97 -6.28 21.20
C ASP A 271 -5.87 -6.45 22.44
N LYS A 272 -6.92 -7.28 22.33
CA LYS A 272 -7.82 -7.60 23.47
C LYS A 272 -7.10 -8.30 24.61
N ARG A 273 -6.02 -9.03 24.32
CA ARG A 273 -5.20 -9.74 25.32
C ARG A 273 -4.53 -8.78 26.31
N GLY A 274 -4.42 -7.49 25.98
CA GLY A 274 -3.97 -6.45 26.91
C GLY A 274 -4.87 -6.30 28.14
N ASN A 275 -6.13 -6.77 28.10
CA ASN A 275 -7.03 -6.77 29.24
C ASN A 275 -6.88 -8.05 30.08
N ILE A 276 -6.23 -7.94 31.25
CA ILE A 276 -5.94 -9.06 32.16
C ILE A 276 -7.22 -9.80 32.60
N LEU A 277 -8.31 -9.07 32.89
CA LEU A 277 -9.59 -9.69 33.27
C LEU A 277 -10.20 -10.47 32.11
N GLY A 278 -10.08 -9.94 30.89
CA GLY A 278 -10.50 -10.61 29.67
C GLY A 278 -9.72 -11.91 29.46
N LEU A 279 -8.39 -11.84 29.54
CA LEU A 279 -7.49 -12.97 29.39
C LEU A 279 -7.81 -14.11 30.36
N LEU A 280 -7.98 -13.81 31.66
CA LEU A 280 -8.29 -14.81 32.68
C LEU A 280 -9.59 -15.55 32.34
N LEU A 281 -10.65 -14.81 31.97
CA LEU A 281 -11.94 -15.41 31.65
C LEU A 281 -11.92 -16.17 30.32
N THR A 282 -11.30 -15.62 29.27
CA THR A 282 -11.30 -16.27 27.95
C THR A 282 -10.43 -17.52 27.91
N ASP A 283 -9.32 -17.57 28.65
CA ASP A 283 -8.51 -18.78 28.74
C ASP A 283 -9.10 -19.83 29.69
N ALA A 284 -9.69 -19.42 30.81
CA ALA A 284 -10.34 -20.35 31.74
C ALA A 284 -11.56 -21.05 31.12
N PHE A 285 -12.33 -20.38 30.27
CA PHE A 285 -13.56 -20.96 29.69
C PHE A 285 -13.40 -21.46 28.25
N TYR A 286 -12.48 -20.90 27.47
CA TYR A 286 -12.37 -21.16 26.04
C TYR A 286 -10.95 -21.49 25.56
N VAL A 287 -9.93 -21.44 26.41
CA VAL A 287 -8.53 -21.69 26.02
C VAL A 287 -8.13 -20.80 24.81
N SER A 288 -8.47 -19.51 24.90
CA SER A 288 -8.38 -18.56 23.79
C SER A 288 -6.98 -18.40 23.22
N ASP A 289 -5.94 -18.45 24.06
CA ASP A 289 -4.52 -18.35 23.68
C ASP A 289 -4.12 -19.50 22.73
N VAL A 290 -4.52 -20.75 23.00
CA VAL A 290 -4.25 -21.90 22.12
C VAL A 290 -4.95 -21.74 20.78
N HIS A 291 -6.19 -21.27 20.79
CA HIS A 291 -6.93 -21.00 19.57
C HIS A 291 -6.31 -19.85 18.75
N ALA A 292 -5.79 -18.80 19.39
CA ALA A 292 -5.11 -17.68 18.74
C ALA A 292 -3.82 -18.14 18.04
N VAL A 293 -2.95 -18.90 18.74
CA VAL A 293 -1.74 -19.49 18.15
C VAL A 293 -2.10 -20.40 16.98
N ARG A 294 -3.11 -21.25 17.14
CA ARG A 294 -3.55 -22.15 16.07
C ARG A 294 -4.08 -21.38 14.84
N ARG A 295 -4.90 -20.34 15.03
CA ARG A 295 -5.41 -19.49 13.95
C ARG A 295 -4.25 -18.82 13.21
N PHE A 296 -3.26 -18.32 13.95
CA PHE A 296 -2.05 -17.73 13.37
C PHE A 296 -1.28 -18.75 12.52
N VAL A 297 -1.01 -19.95 13.04
CA VAL A 297 -0.27 -20.99 12.29
C VAL A 297 -1.00 -21.40 11.02
N LEU A 298 -2.33 -21.51 11.05
CA LEU A 298 -3.12 -21.80 9.86
C LEU A 298 -3.11 -20.64 8.86
N TRP A 299 -3.26 -19.41 9.34
CA TRP A 299 -3.20 -18.23 8.48
C TRP A 299 -1.82 -18.10 7.83
N ARG A 300 -0.74 -18.32 8.58
CA ARG A 300 0.65 -18.23 8.08
C ARG A 300 0.90 -19.09 6.84
N ARG A 301 0.30 -20.28 6.74
CA ARG A 301 0.53 -21.23 5.62
C ARG A 301 -0.01 -20.78 4.26
N GLN A 302 -1.03 -19.92 4.24
CA GLN A 302 -1.73 -19.55 2.99
C GLN A 302 -1.95 -18.04 2.87
N GLY A 303 -2.17 -17.37 4.00
CA GLY A 303 -2.46 -15.94 4.04
C GLY A 303 -1.25 -15.05 3.85
N ALA A 304 -0.05 -15.47 4.24
CA ALA A 304 1.17 -14.69 3.99
C ALA A 304 1.42 -14.53 2.48
N ASP A 305 1.30 -15.62 1.72
CA ASP A 305 1.50 -15.62 0.27
C ASP A 305 0.41 -14.84 -0.45
N GLU A 306 -0.84 -14.94 0.01
CA GLU A 306 -1.95 -14.14 -0.54
C GLU A 306 -1.73 -12.63 -0.28
N VAL A 307 -1.27 -12.24 0.92
CA VAL A 307 -0.95 -10.83 1.22
C VAL A 307 0.21 -10.34 0.35
N GLU A 308 1.27 -11.14 0.16
CA GLU A 308 2.38 -10.77 -0.72
C GLU A 308 1.93 -10.63 -2.19
N ALA A 309 1.08 -11.54 -2.67
CA ALA A 309 0.50 -11.46 -4.00
C ALA A 309 -0.35 -10.19 -4.18
N TRP A 310 -1.12 -9.82 -3.16
CA TRP A 310 -1.88 -8.56 -3.15
C TRP A 310 -0.98 -7.33 -3.11
N LEU A 311 0.13 -7.37 -2.37
CA LEU A 311 1.11 -6.29 -2.36
C LEU A 311 1.66 -6.04 -3.78
N LYS A 312 2.01 -7.10 -4.51
CA LYS A 312 2.45 -7.01 -5.92
C LYS A 312 1.36 -6.44 -6.83
N ARG A 313 0.09 -6.82 -6.61
CA ARG A 313 -1.06 -6.26 -7.36
C ARG A 313 -1.26 -4.78 -7.09
N VAL A 314 -1.14 -4.36 -5.83
CA VAL A 314 -1.23 -2.95 -5.43
C VAL A 314 -0.10 -2.16 -6.08
N VAL A 315 1.16 -2.63 -5.99
CA VAL A 315 2.32 -1.99 -6.64
C VAL A 315 2.10 -1.83 -8.15
N ARG A 316 1.62 -2.86 -8.84
CA ARG A 316 1.31 -2.76 -10.28
C ARG A 316 0.24 -1.71 -10.56
N LYS A 317 -0.87 -1.74 -9.81
CA LYS A 317 -1.97 -0.80 -9.99
C LYS A 317 -1.56 0.64 -9.64
N ASP A 318 -0.64 0.82 -8.70
CA ASP A 318 -0.09 2.12 -8.31
C ASP A 318 0.65 2.80 -9.48
N VAL A 319 1.45 2.02 -10.23
CA VAL A 319 2.09 2.50 -11.46
C VAL A 319 1.05 2.77 -12.56
N GLU A 320 0.07 1.89 -12.75
CA GLU A 320 -1.01 2.10 -13.73
C GLU A 320 -1.81 3.39 -13.45
N VAL A 321 -2.20 3.64 -12.20
CA VAL A 321 -2.89 4.88 -11.79
C VAL A 321 -2.01 6.09 -12.02
N THR A 322 -0.71 5.98 -11.76
CA THR A 322 0.27 7.04 -12.01
C THR A 322 0.31 7.41 -13.50
N VAL A 323 0.38 6.42 -14.38
CA VAL A 323 0.42 6.63 -15.84
C VAL A 323 -0.94 7.09 -16.38
N ALA A 324 -2.04 6.59 -15.82
CA ALA A 324 -3.38 7.09 -16.13
C ALA A 324 -3.56 8.55 -15.73
N THR A 325 -2.97 8.97 -14.61
CA THR A 325 -2.99 10.38 -14.19
C THR A 325 -2.14 11.23 -15.12
N LEU A 326 -0.97 10.75 -15.57
CA LEU A 326 -0.19 11.41 -16.62
C LEU A 326 -1.04 11.60 -17.90
N ARG A 327 -1.71 10.54 -18.35
CA ARG A 327 -2.58 10.55 -19.53
C ARG A 327 -3.74 11.54 -19.39
N HIS A 328 -4.37 11.59 -18.23
CA HIS A 328 -5.45 12.52 -17.91
C HIS A 328 -4.98 13.98 -17.87
N ASN A 329 -3.83 14.25 -17.24
CA ASN A 329 -3.27 15.59 -17.09
C ASN A 329 -2.72 16.16 -18.41
N HIS A 330 -2.38 15.29 -19.36
CA HIS A 330 -1.86 15.68 -20.66
C HIS A 330 -2.67 15.04 -21.80
N PRO A 331 -3.91 15.49 -22.04
CA PRO A 331 -4.78 14.90 -23.06
C PRO A 331 -4.19 14.93 -24.49
N GLN A 332 -3.26 15.85 -24.76
CA GLN A 332 -2.55 16.01 -26.02
C GLN A 332 -1.49 14.94 -26.32
N THR A 333 -1.09 14.12 -25.34
CA THR A 333 -0.13 13.04 -25.57
C THR A 333 -0.78 11.92 -26.37
N VAL A 334 0.03 11.19 -27.13
CA VAL A 334 -0.42 10.05 -27.93
C VAL A 334 0.26 8.76 -27.49
N TRP A 335 -0.34 7.62 -27.81
CA TRP A 335 0.31 6.33 -27.61
C TRP A 335 1.36 6.08 -28.70
N PRO A 336 2.56 5.59 -28.35
CA PRO A 336 3.61 5.30 -29.33
C PRO A 336 3.20 4.11 -30.22
N HIS A 337 3.54 4.19 -31.51
CA HIS A 337 3.41 3.07 -32.43
C HIS A 337 4.72 2.27 -32.46
N TRP A 338 4.67 1.05 -31.97
CA TRP A 338 5.82 0.16 -31.96
C TRP A 338 6.07 -0.44 -33.34
N VAL A 339 7.27 -0.23 -33.87
CA VAL A 339 7.71 -0.82 -35.14
C VAL A 339 8.50 -2.09 -34.83
N PRO A 340 7.95 -3.29 -35.09
CA PRO A 340 8.66 -4.54 -34.88
C PRO A 340 9.76 -4.71 -35.93
N GLY A 341 10.91 -5.26 -35.52
CA GLY A 341 12.01 -5.59 -36.43
C GLY A 341 13.38 -5.22 -35.87
N SER A 342 14.42 -5.56 -36.63
CA SER A 342 15.81 -5.20 -36.32
C SER A 342 16.24 -3.87 -36.93
N THR A 343 15.47 -3.31 -37.84
CA THR A 343 15.74 -2.03 -38.48
C THR A 343 15.48 -0.91 -37.49
N LEU A 344 16.48 -0.03 -37.28
CA LEU A 344 16.29 1.13 -36.44
C LEU A 344 15.31 2.11 -37.11
N THR A 345 14.32 2.56 -36.36
CA THR A 345 13.32 3.53 -36.81
C THR A 345 12.96 4.42 -35.64
N TYR A 346 13.05 5.73 -35.85
CA TYR A 346 12.51 6.73 -34.94
C TYR A 346 11.88 7.82 -35.80
N GLU A 347 10.56 7.82 -35.92
CA GLU A 347 9.79 8.81 -36.68
C GLU A 347 8.85 9.55 -35.75
N ALA A 348 9.15 10.83 -35.51
CA ALA A 348 8.36 11.70 -34.67
C ALA A 348 7.83 12.88 -35.48
N GLN A 349 6.53 13.16 -35.32
CA GLN A 349 5.88 14.36 -35.83
C GLN A 349 5.41 15.21 -34.65
N GLY A 350 5.73 16.49 -34.72
CA GLY A 350 5.41 17.47 -33.71
C GLY A 350 5.88 17.04 -32.30
N LEU A 351 7.12 16.57 -32.14
CA LEU A 351 7.71 16.16 -30.86
C LEU A 351 8.00 17.36 -29.97
N TRP A 352 7.76 17.25 -28.66
CA TRP A 352 8.19 18.26 -27.70
C TRP A 352 8.66 17.67 -26.36
N HIS A 353 9.40 18.49 -25.61
CA HIS A 353 9.89 18.11 -24.28
C HIS A 353 8.78 18.27 -23.22
N PRO A 354 8.51 17.27 -22.36
CA PRO A 354 7.43 17.35 -21.36
C PRO A 354 7.53 18.58 -20.44
N PHE A 355 8.76 19.00 -20.12
CA PHE A 355 9.01 20.09 -19.15
C PHE A 355 8.67 21.48 -19.68
N LEU A 356 8.58 21.65 -21.00
CA LEU A 356 8.33 22.95 -21.62
C LEU A 356 6.83 23.31 -21.71
N GLY A 357 5.95 22.33 -21.50
CA GLY A 357 4.49 22.53 -21.53
C GLY A 357 4.02 23.21 -22.83
N GLY A 358 3.07 24.15 -22.72
CA GLY A 358 2.51 24.88 -23.86
C GLY A 358 3.48 25.86 -24.55
N LYS A 359 4.66 26.13 -23.97
CA LYS A 359 5.69 27.00 -24.58
C LYS A 359 6.60 26.23 -25.54
N ALA A 360 6.47 24.92 -25.61
CA ALA A 360 7.36 24.08 -26.39
C ALA A 360 7.14 24.30 -27.89
N VAL A 361 8.22 24.59 -28.61
CA VAL A 361 8.22 24.53 -30.08
C VAL A 361 8.31 23.06 -30.47
N ARG A 362 7.32 22.59 -31.24
CA ARG A 362 7.24 21.21 -31.72
C ARG A 362 8.23 21.00 -32.87
N ASN A 363 8.87 19.84 -32.91
CA ASN A 363 9.86 19.49 -33.92
C ASN A 363 9.54 18.13 -34.55
N ASP A 364 9.70 18.05 -35.87
CA ASP A 364 9.69 16.76 -36.56
C ASP A 364 11.10 16.16 -36.54
N PHE A 365 11.18 14.84 -36.44
CA PHE A 365 12.47 14.15 -36.44
C PHE A 365 12.34 12.74 -37.00
N ARG A 366 13.32 12.35 -37.83
CA ARG A 366 13.39 11.02 -38.40
C ARG A 366 14.82 10.49 -38.36
N ILE A 367 15.00 9.29 -37.82
CA ILE A 367 16.22 8.49 -37.93
C ILE A 367 15.89 7.23 -38.72
N ASP A 368 16.65 7.02 -39.79
CA ASP A 368 16.70 5.76 -40.53
C ASP A 368 17.88 4.88 -40.08
N ASP A 369 17.76 3.57 -40.32
CA ASP A 369 18.80 2.61 -39.97
C ASP A 369 20.16 2.95 -40.61
N ARG A 370 21.23 2.80 -39.82
CA ARG A 370 22.63 3.06 -40.21
C ARG A 370 22.94 4.50 -40.63
N ASN A 371 22.06 5.47 -40.32
CA ASN A 371 22.34 6.88 -40.53
C ASN A 371 22.94 7.56 -39.29
N PHE A 372 23.74 8.59 -39.52
CA PHE A 372 24.29 9.46 -38.49
C PHE A 372 23.84 10.90 -38.75
N TYR A 373 23.36 11.59 -37.72
CA TYR A 373 22.80 12.94 -37.84
C TYR A 373 23.60 13.90 -36.98
N ILE A 374 24.02 15.03 -37.57
CA ILE A 374 24.73 16.10 -36.88
C ILE A 374 23.77 17.26 -36.68
N VAL A 375 23.45 17.59 -35.43
CA VAL A 375 22.63 18.76 -35.08
C VAL A 375 23.55 19.95 -34.83
N THR A 376 23.55 20.91 -35.74
CA THR A 376 24.36 22.15 -35.64
C THR A 376 23.49 23.36 -35.33
N GLY A 377 24.11 24.49 -34.99
CA GLY A 377 23.43 25.76 -34.71
C GLY A 377 24.02 26.51 -33.51
N ALA A 378 23.57 27.75 -33.28
CA ALA A 378 24.06 28.59 -32.19
C ALA A 378 23.82 27.96 -30.80
N ASN A 379 24.65 28.31 -29.82
CA ASN A 379 24.35 28.00 -28.42
C ASN A 379 23.03 28.68 -28.03
N MET A 380 22.26 28.03 -27.15
CA MET A 380 20.90 28.45 -26.76
C MET A 380 19.80 28.32 -27.84
N ALA A 381 20.09 27.79 -29.03
CA ALA A 381 19.08 27.48 -30.05
C ALA A 381 18.18 26.26 -29.73
N GLY A 382 18.31 25.67 -28.53
CA GLY A 382 17.50 24.53 -28.09
C GLY A 382 18.03 23.15 -28.48
N LYS A 383 19.26 23.02 -29.00
CA LYS A 383 19.84 21.74 -29.43
C LYS A 383 19.80 20.65 -28.34
N SER A 384 20.28 20.95 -27.14
CA SER A 384 20.25 19.99 -26.01
C SER A 384 18.83 19.66 -25.58
N THR A 385 17.92 20.64 -25.61
CA THR A 385 16.50 20.44 -25.31
C THR A 385 15.84 19.50 -26.32
N PHE A 386 16.18 19.62 -27.60
CA PHE A 386 15.71 18.73 -28.66
C PHE A 386 16.21 17.29 -28.47
N LEU A 387 17.52 17.10 -28.21
CA LEU A 387 18.08 15.78 -27.93
C LEU A 387 17.47 15.13 -26.68
N ARG A 388 17.24 15.91 -25.61
CA ARG A 388 16.51 15.43 -24.44
C ARG A 388 15.05 15.09 -24.76
N ALA A 389 14.39 15.85 -25.63
CA ALA A 389 13.01 15.56 -26.02
C ALA A 389 12.93 14.21 -26.76
N ILE A 390 13.89 13.91 -27.64
CA ILE A 390 14.00 12.62 -28.31
C ILE A 390 14.19 11.50 -27.28
N GLY A 391 15.17 11.64 -26.39
CA GLY A 391 15.50 10.62 -25.39
C GLY A 391 14.38 10.38 -24.38
N VAL A 392 13.76 11.43 -23.84
CA VAL A 392 12.67 11.31 -22.87
C VAL A 392 11.44 10.66 -23.50
N ASN A 393 11.05 11.07 -24.72
CA ASN A 393 9.94 10.42 -25.41
C ASN A 393 10.25 8.99 -25.83
N TYR A 394 11.51 8.66 -26.11
CA TYR A 394 11.94 7.28 -26.29
C TYR A 394 11.74 6.46 -25.01
N VAL A 395 12.18 6.96 -23.85
CA VAL A 395 11.98 6.30 -22.54
C VAL A 395 10.50 6.07 -22.27
N LEU A 396 9.66 7.10 -22.46
CA LEU A 396 8.20 6.98 -22.31
C LEU A 396 7.62 5.95 -23.28
N ALA A 397 8.06 5.96 -24.55
CA ALA A 397 7.61 4.98 -25.52
C ALA A 397 7.97 3.55 -25.08
N MET A 398 9.23 3.33 -24.71
CA MET A 398 9.74 2.00 -24.34
C MET A 398 9.12 1.44 -23.07
N THR A 399 8.68 2.32 -22.18
CA THR A 399 7.98 1.94 -20.95
C THR A 399 6.48 1.75 -21.15
N GLY A 400 5.95 1.98 -22.35
CA GLY A 400 4.52 1.86 -22.63
C GLY A 400 3.70 3.00 -21.99
N MET A 401 4.29 4.20 -21.90
CA MET A 401 3.63 5.42 -21.45
C MET A 401 3.25 6.30 -22.64
N PRO A 402 2.26 7.20 -22.49
CA PRO A 402 1.94 8.16 -23.53
C PRO A 402 3.10 9.14 -23.76
N VAL A 403 3.30 9.52 -25.02
CA VAL A 403 4.41 10.36 -25.47
C VAL A 403 3.94 11.75 -25.87
N PHE A 404 4.86 12.71 -25.74
CA PHE A 404 4.69 14.12 -26.05
C PHE A 404 5.07 14.39 -27.50
N ALA A 405 4.25 13.86 -28.41
CA ALA A 405 4.33 14.05 -29.86
C ALA A 405 2.91 14.06 -30.45
N GLU A 406 2.76 14.52 -31.69
CA GLU A 406 1.51 14.31 -32.46
C GLU A 406 1.46 12.89 -33.02
N ARG A 407 2.62 12.33 -33.38
CA ARG A 407 2.80 10.93 -33.76
C ARG A 407 4.22 10.49 -33.42
N LEU A 408 4.38 9.28 -32.91
CA LEU A 408 5.69 8.65 -32.72
C LEU A 408 5.63 7.19 -33.17
N ALA A 409 6.45 6.82 -34.14
CA ALA A 409 6.70 5.44 -34.53
C ALA A 409 8.15 5.09 -34.20
N VAL A 410 8.37 4.03 -33.44
CA VAL A 410 9.70 3.74 -32.90
C VAL A 410 9.97 2.24 -32.77
N SER A 411 11.17 1.81 -33.14
CA SER A 411 11.67 0.45 -32.90
C SER A 411 12.54 0.40 -31.63
N ARG A 412 12.76 -0.80 -31.10
CA ARG A 412 13.53 -0.99 -29.86
C ARG A 412 15.03 -1.01 -30.15
N PHE A 413 15.78 -0.11 -29.54
CA PHE A 413 17.24 -0.03 -29.56
C PHE A 413 17.84 0.31 -28.18
N LYS A 414 19.17 0.24 -28.07
CA LYS A 414 19.86 0.66 -26.84
C LYS A 414 20.05 2.18 -26.85
N LEU A 415 19.58 2.84 -25.80
CA LEU A 415 19.76 4.28 -25.63
C LEU A 415 21.03 4.54 -24.83
N PHE A 416 21.87 5.43 -25.35
CA PHE A 416 23.02 6.00 -24.66
C PHE A 416 22.96 7.51 -24.82
N SER A 417 23.42 8.25 -23.81
CA SER A 417 23.62 9.68 -23.92
C SER A 417 24.91 10.10 -23.24
N SER A 418 25.51 11.14 -23.81
CA SER A 418 26.58 11.91 -23.18
C SER A 418 26.24 13.38 -23.41
N MET A 419 25.62 14.01 -22.41
CA MET A 419 25.22 15.43 -22.45
C MET A 419 25.73 16.22 -21.25
N ARG A 420 25.96 15.55 -20.11
CA ARG A 420 26.54 16.13 -18.91
C ARG A 420 27.80 15.37 -18.56
N THR A 421 28.87 16.10 -18.34
CA THR A 421 30.09 15.63 -17.69
C THR A 421 29.96 15.90 -16.20
N THR A 422 30.28 14.90 -15.39
CA THR A 422 30.42 15.04 -13.94
C THR A 422 31.89 14.80 -13.62
N ASP A 423 32.60 15.85 -13.21
CA ASP A 423 33.99 15.74 -12.81
C ASP A 423 34.12 14.87 -11.56
N ASP A 424 35.05 13.90 -11.59
CA ASP A 424 35.46 13.14 -10.41
C ASP A 424 36.88 13.54 -10.03
N LEU A 425 36.98 14.72 -9.41
CA LEU A 425 38.23 15.26 -8.89
C LEU A 425 38.88 14.33 -7.85
N SER A 426 38.08 13.56 -7.12
CA SER A 426 38.52 12.60 -6.10
C SER A 426 39.34 11.45 -6.68
N HIS A 427 39.01 10.99 -7.90
CA HIS A 427 39.73 9.92 -8.58
C HIS A 427 40.80 10.42 -9.56
N GLY A 428 41.08 11.72 -9.58
CA GLY A 428 42.09 12.32 -10.48
C GLY A 428 41.72 12.19 -11.97
N ILE A 429 40.45 11.92 -12.27
CA ILE A 429 39.96 11.80 -13.64
C ILE A 429 39.69 13.21 -14.16
N SER A 430 40.45 13.65 -15.15
CA SER A 430 40.18 14.93 -15.82
C SER A 430 38.82 14.89 -16.51
N TYR A 431 38.18 16.05 -16.67
CA TYR A 431 36.94 16.23 -17.44
C TYR A 431 36.95 15.46 -18.77
N PHE A 432 38.06 15.53 -19.50
CA PHE A 432 38.25 14.85 -20.78
C PHE A 432 38.33 13.32 -20.65
N ASN A 433 39.02 12.82 -19.62
CA ASN A 433 39.10 11.38 -19.38
C ASN A 433 37.74 10.83 -18.91
N ALA A 434 36.96 11.60 -18.14
CA ALA A 434 35.60 11.23 -17.76
C ALA A 434 34.67 11.14 -18.99
N GLU A 435 34.87 11.99 -19.99
CA GLU A 435 34.12 11.98 -21.25
C GLU A 435 34.49 10.78 -22.15
N LEU A 436 35.74 10.29 -22.09
CA LEU A 436 36.19 9.09 -22.82
C LEU A 436 35.76 7.76 -22.18
N LEU A 437 35.52 7.74 -20.87
CA LEU A 437 35.20 6.51 -20.12
C LEU A 437 33.70 6.14 -20.17
N ARG A 438 32.84 7.04 -20.66
CA ARG A 438 31.41 6.79 -20.89
C ARG A 438 31.16 6.37 -22.33
#